data_AF-A0A2U2C159-F1
#
_entry.id   AF-A0A2U2C159-F1
#
_cell.length_a   1.000
_cell.length_b   1.000
_cell.length_c   1.000
_cell.angle_alpha   90.00
_cell.angle_beta   90.00
_cell.angle_gamma   90.00
#
_symmetry.space_group_name_H-M   'P 1'
#
loop_
_entity.id
_entity.type
_entity.pdbx_description
1 polymer ?
#
loop_
_entity_poly.entity_id
_entity_poly.type
_entity_poly.pdbx_seq_one_letter_code
_entity_poly.pdbx_strand_id
1 'polypeptide(L)'
;MTKNTIIATALALSLFTGCSDKEKEKYELTSNALGSTYLLDKENGELFYVDNKTKFKVSTESEIKNKIGQVLSLEGTFDYIKIYLNTKIYNDRIFYKLNLEYLPLIKEVADEANPTKKIKVNDSKVSFDEWKKTITNYNSNYSLTLVFRDNDNFTLVTKEINLKNISVNFNNGISYEGSFLVDNSIATKINNLNYYYVLPNF
;
A
#
# COMPACT_ATOMS: atom_id res chain seq x y z
N MET A 1 32.76 -21.95 -1.86
CA MET A 1 33.11 -21.11 -0.68
C MET A 1 34.55 -20.64 -0.84
N THR A 2 34.73 -19.46 -1.42
CA THR A 2 36.03 -18.81 -1.55
C THR A 2 36.03 -17.62 -0.60
N LYS A 3 36.77 -17.73 0.49
CA LYS A 3 37.05 -16.62 1.42
C LYS A 3 38.04 -15.69 0.71
N ASN A 4 37.58 -14.53 0.26
CA ASN A 4 38.47 -13.48 -0.22
C ASN A 4 38.96 -12.66 0.98
N THR A 5 40.22 -12.88 1.29
CA THR A 5 41.02 -12.11 2.25
C THR A 5 41.18 -10.68 1.70
N ILE A 6 40.63 -9.68 2.39
CA ILE A 6 40.86 -8.28 2.07
C ILE A 6 42.22 -7.90 2.64
N ILE A 7 43.16 -7.57 1.76
CA ILE A 7 44.49 -7.10 2.11
C ILE A 7 44.35 -5.65 2.60
N ALA A 8 44.45 -5.45 3.91
CA ALA A 8 44.55 -4.12 4.51
C ALA A 8 45.91 -3.51 4.14
N THR A 9 45.94 -2.64 3.14
CA THR A 9 47.10 -1.80 2.86
C THR A 9 47.00 -0.58 3.78
N ALA A 10 47.83 -0.55 4.82
CA ALA A 10 47.99 0.61 5.68
C ALA A 10 48.74 1.70 4.89
N LEU A 11 47.99 2.63 4.27
CA LEU A 11 48.57 3.90 3.83
C LEU A 11 48.48 4.89 5.00
N ALA A 12 49.61 5.10 5.67
CA ALA A 12 49.81 6.25 6.52
C ALA A 12 49.86 7.50 5.64
N LEU A 13 48.78 8.29 5.60
CA LEU A 13 48.81 9.65 5.09
C LEU A 13 48.71 10.64 6.24
N SER A 14 49.86 11.23 6.54
CA SER A 14 50.06 12.42 7.33
C SER A 14 49.49 13.66 6.62
N LEU A 15 48.21 13.95 6.80
CA LEU A 15 47.62 15.26 6.53
C LEU A 15 46.57 15.57 7.62
N PHE A 16 46.40 16.85 7.96
CA PHE A 16 45.70 17.41 9.12
C PHE A 16 46.54 17.51 10.41
N THR A 17 47.51 18.43 10.41
CA THR A 17 47.91 19.16 11.62
C THR A 17 46.86 20.24 11.88
N GLY A 18 45.94 20.00 12.82
CA GLY A 18 44.97 21.01 13.28
C GLY A 18 43.56 20.54 13.60
N CYS A 19 43.25 19.24 13.46
CA CYS A 19 41.91 18.70 13.74
C CYS A 19 42.00 17.79 14.97
N SER A 20 41.22 18.06 16.02
CA SER A 20 41.26 17.29 17.27
C SER A 20 41.07 15.80 17.01
N ASP A 21 41.86 14.95 17.66
CA ASP A 21 41.84 13.48 17.45
C ASP A 21 40.45 12.86 17.56
N LYS A 22 39.53 13.48 18.31
CA LYS A 22 38.12 13.09 18.41
C LYS A 22 37.36 13.08 17.08
N GLU A 23 37.64 14.01 16.16
CA GLU A 23 36.92 14.04 14.86
C GLU A 23 37.43 12.98 13.88
N LYS A 24 38.72 12.59 13.99
CA LYS A 24 39.30 11.51 13.17
C LYS A 24 38.76 10.15 13.56
N GLU A 25 38.43 9.93 14.83
CA GLU A 25 37.85 8.67 15.31
C GLU A 25 36.37 8.51 14.91
N LYS A 26 35.65 9.63 14.75
CA LYS A 26 34.22 9.66 14.46
C LYS A 26 33.86 9.05 13.09
N TYR A 27 34.72 9.18 12.09
CA TYR A 27 34.41 8.75 10.73
C TYR A 27 35.32 7.62 10.25
N GLU A 28 34.74 6.63 9.59
CA GLU A 28 35.48 5.67 8.76
C GLU A 28 35.54 6.17 7.32
N LEU A 29 36.75 6.25 6.77
CA LEU A 29 37.00 6.68 5.39
C LEU A 29 37.10 5.46 4.48
N THR A 30 36.26 5.43 3.44
CA THR A 30 36.40 4.46 2.36
C THR A 30 36.52 5.20 1.03
N SER A 31 37.49 4.79 0.21
CA SER A 31 37.66 5.28 -1.15
C SER A 31 37.46 4.12 -2.11
N ASN A 32 36.73 4.37 -3.20
CA ASN A 32 36.61 3.39 -4.28
C ASN A 32 37.67 3.66 -5.36
N ALA A 33 37.90 2.68 -6.24
CA ALA A 33 38.85 2.80 -7.35
C ALA A 33 38.51 3.93 -8.35
N LEU A 34 37.33 4.55 -8.23
CA LEU A 34 36.84 5.64 -9.07
C LEU A 34 37.08 7.03 -8.45
N GLY A 35 37.83 7.12 -7.34
CA GLY A 35 38.23 8.39 -6.73
C GLY A 35 37.16 9.07 -5.88
N SER A 36 36.01 8.44 -5.67
CA SER A 36 34.97 8.96 -4.77
C SER A 36 35.31 8.63 -3.32
N THR A 37 35.15 9.61 -2.43
CA THR A 37 35.40 9.46 -0.98
C THR A 37 34.06 9.38 -0.24
N TYR A 38 33.91 8.36 0.60
CA TYR A 38 32.76 8.18 1.48
C TYR A 38 33.20 8.25 2.95
N LEU A 39 32.36 8.87 3.78
CA LEU A 39 32.53 8.93 5.24
C LEU A 39 31.37 8.19 5.90
N LEU A 40 31.67 7.16 6.69
CA LEU A 40 30.71 6.51 7.57
C LEU A 40 30.87 7.09 8.98
N ASP A 41 29.85 7.77 9.49
CA ASP A 41 29.81 8.21 10.88
C ASP A 41 29.57 6.98 11.78
N LYS A 42 30.53 6.69 12.66
CA LYS A 42 30.50 5.50 13.51
C LYS A 42 29.54 5.65 14.69
N GLU A 43 29.15 6.86 15.05
CA GLU A 43 28.25 7.11 16.19
C GLU A 43 26.79 6.84 15.81
N ASN A 44 26.39 7.24 14.61
CA ASN A 44 24.99 7.16 14.17
C ASN A 44 24.77 6.31 12.91
N GLY A 45 25.83 5.78 12.29
CA GLY A 45 25.75 4.93 11.09
C GLY A 45 25.41 5.68 9.80
N GLU A 46 25.46 7.02 9.81
CA GLU A 46 25.16 7.82 8.62
C GLU A 46 26.29 7.77 7.60
N LEU A 47 25.92 7.59 6.33
CA LEU A 47 26.86 7.60 5.21
C LEU A 47 26.85 8.97 4.53
N PHE A 48 28.03 9.49 4.23
CA PHE A 48 28.22 10.73 3.49
C PHE A 48 29.12 10.50 2.28
N TYR A 49 28.79 11.18 1.19
CA TYR A 49 29.60 11.29 -0.01
C TYR A 49 30.33 12.64 0.03
N VAL A 50 31.62 12.65 -0.29
CA VAL A 50 32.43 13.88 -0.31
C VAL A 50 32.86 14.20 -1.72
N ASP A 51 32.46 15.37 -2.21
CA ASP A 51 32.90 15.94 -3.48
C ASP A 51 33.31 17.40 -3.30
N ASN A 52 34.44 17.80 -3.89
CA ASN A 52 34.97 19.16 -3.83
C ASN A 52 34.96 19.79 -2.42
N LYS A 53 35.40 19.02 -1.40
CA LYS A 53 35.41 19.41 0.03
C LYS A 53 34.01 19.65 0.63
N THR A 54 32.95 19.29 -0.07
CA THR A 54 31.56 19.38 0.39
C THR A 54 31.07 17.99 0.81
N LYS A 55 30.42 17.92 1.97
CA LYS A 55 29.86 16.68 2.52
C LYS A 55 28.37 16.59 2.18
N PHE A 56 27.99 15.59 1.38
CA PHE A 56 26.61 15.28 1.02
C PHE A 56 26.15 14.07 1.83
N LYS A 57 25.06 14.21 2.59
CA LYS A 57 24.45 13.05 3.27
C LYS A 57 23.89 12.09 2.22
N VAL A 58 24.35 10.85 2.21
CA VAL A 58 23.78 9.79 1.39
C VAL A 58 22.47 9.39 2.06
N SER A 59 21.38 9.98 1.62
CA SER A 59 20.06 9.45 1.95
C SER A 59 19.86 8.20 1.10
N THR A 60 19.83 7.03 1.72
CA THR A 60 19.00 5.96 1.17
C THR A 60 17.59 6.55 1.06
N GLU A 61 16.93 6.34 -0.08
CA GLU A 61 15.69 7.03 -0.45
C GLU A 61 14.72 7.21 0.72
N SER A 62 14.13 8.41 0.75
CA SER A 62 13.14 8.93 1.69
C SER A 62 12.26 7.86 2.33
N GLU A 63 12.13 7.93 3.66
CA GLU A 63 11.18 7.21 4.51
C GLU A 63 10.07 6.51 3.72
N ILE A 64 10.17 5.19 3.60
CA ILE A 64 9.08 4.34 3.11
C ILE A 64 7.91 4.52 4.09
N LYS A 65 6.92 5.34 3.72
CA LYS A 65 5.84 5.73 4.64
C LYS A 65 4.78 4.64 4.83
N ASN A 66 4.55 3.80 3.83
CA ASN A 66 3.82 2.55 4.04
C ASN A 66 4.81 1.49 4.49
N LYS A 67 4.85 1.23 5.80
CA LYS A 67 5.67 0.13 6.30
C LYS A 67 5.17 -1.16 5.65
N ILE A 68 6.07 -2.01 5.18
CA ILE A 68 5.73 -3.37 4.76
C ILE A 68 4.82 -3.99 5.83
N GLY A 69 3.64 -4.45 5.42
CA GLY A 69 2.60 -4.99 6.31
C GLY A 69 1.56 -4.00 6.83
N GLN A 70 1.62 -2.71 6.49
CA GLN A 70 0.53 -1.77 6.75
C GLN A 70 -0.70 -2.13 5.91
N VAL A 71 -1.87 -2.04 6.53
CA VAL A 71 -3.16 -2.33 5.90
C VAL A 71 -3.82 -1.03 5.48
N LEU A 72 -4.12 -0.89 4.19
CA LEU A 72 -5.00 0.18 3.70
C LEU A 72 -6.41 -0.38 3.60
N SER A 73 -7.35 0.31 4.22
CA SER A 73 -8.77 -0.07 4.26
C SER A 73 -9.61 1.00 3.59
N LEU A 74 -10.62 0.56 2.85
CA LEU A 74 -11.59 1.42 2.22
C LEU A 74 -12.98 0.80 2.36
N GLU A 75 -13.97 1.66 2.60
CA GLU A 75 -15.37 1.30 2.68
C GLU A 75 -16.17 2.23 1.77
N GLY A 76 -17.20 1.70 1.12
CA GLY A 76 -18.10 2.45 0.27
C GLY A 76 -19.50 1.84 0.23
N THR A 77 -20.49 2.64 -0.12
CA THR A 77 -21.87 2.18 -0.30
C THR A 77 -22.48 2.87 -1.50
N PHE A 78 -23.14 2.12 -2.36
CA PHE A 78 -23.93 2.61 -3.48
C PHE A 78 -25.04 1.60 -3.76
N ASP A 79 -26.25 2.10 -4.01
CA ASP A 79 -27.46 1.30 -4.15
C ASP A 79 -27.60 0.25 -3.04
N TYR A 80 -27.68 -1.03 -3.42
CA TYR A 80 -27.79 -2.18 -2.52
C TYR A 80 -26.44 -2.85 -2.23
N ILE A 81 -25.32 -2.19 -2.55
CA ILE A 81 -23.98 -2.75 -2.41
C ILE A 81 -23.17 -1.96 -1.39
N LYS A 82 -22.64 -2.68 -0.41
CA LYS A 82 -21.60 -2.19 0.48
C LYS A 82 -20.27 -2.85 0.12
N ILE A 83 -19.26 -2.04 -0.18
CA ILE A 83 -17.91 -2.51 -0.51
C ILE A 83 -17.00 -2.32 0.69
N TYR A 84 -16.26 -3.36 1.02
CA TYR A 84 -15.14 -3.31 1.93
C TYR A 84 -13.88 -3.84 1.24
N LEU A 85 -12.82 -3.05 1.25
CA LEU A 85 -11.56 -3.41 0.64
C LEU A 85 -10.43 -3.24 1.65
N ASN A 86 -9.68 -4.30 1.88
CA ASN A 86 -8.46 -4.27 2.67
C ASN A 86 -7.30 -4.69 1.79
N THR A 87 -6.19 -3.97 1.84
CA THR A 87 -4.98 -4.32 1.10
C THR A 87 -3.78 -4.34 2.02
N LYS A 88 -2.81 -5.21 1.73
CA LYS A 88 -1.59 -5.35 2.50
C LYS A 88 -0.41 -5.56 1.56
N ILE A 89 0.62 -4.76 1.75
CA ILE A 89 1.80 -4.77 0.88
C ILE A 89 2.91 -5.56 1.56
N TYR A 90 3.48 -6.53 0.86
CA TYR A 90 4.63 -7.34 1.28
C TYR A 90 5.61 -7.48 0.14
N ASN A 91 6.78 -6.84 0.28
CA ASN A 91 7.82 -6.79 -0.75
C ASN A 91 7.21 -6.41 -2.11
N ASP A 92 7.26 -7.32 -3.07
CA ASP A 92 6.88 -7.18 -4.46
C ASP A 92 5.42 -7.58 -4.70
N ARG A 93 4.62 -7.70 -3.64
CA ARG A 93 3.26 -8.24 -3.73
C ARG A 93 2.27 -7.45 -2.90
N ILE A 94 1.14 -7.14 -3.53
CA ILE A 94 -0.02 -6.56 -2.88
C ILE A 94 -1.07 -7.65 -2.72
N PHE A 95 -1.40 -7.96 -1.48
CA PHE A 95 -2.54 -8.80 -1.11
C PHE A 95 -3.76 -7.92 -0.93
N TYR A 96 -4.92 -8.42 -1.33
CA TYR A 96 -6.17 -7.70 -1.16
C TYR A 96 -7.30 -8.65 -0.78
N LYS A 97 -8.21 -8.13 0.03
CA LYS A 97 -9.47 -8.75 0.40
C LYS A 97 -10.60 -7.80 0.06
N LEU A 98 -11.49 -8.24 -0.80
CA LEU A 98 -12.70 -7.54 -1.21
C LEU A 98 -13.91 -8.25 -0.63
N ASN A 99 -14.77 -7.51 0.07
CA ASN A 99 -16.11 -7.97 0.41
C ASN A 99 -17.15 -7.04 -0.24
N LEU A 100 -18.16 -7.63 -0.87
CA LEU A 100 -19.37 -6.97 -1.34
C LEU A 100 -20.54 -7.50 -0.53
N GLU A 101 -21.23 -6.66 0.22
CA GLU A 101 -22.38 -7.06 1.02
C GLU A 101 -23.65 -6.45 0.45
N TYR A 102 -24.75 -7.20 0.54
CA TYR A 102 -26.07 -6.68 0.22
C TYR A 102 -26.54 -5.79 1.37
N LEU A 103 -26.88 -4.54 1.04
CA LEU A 103 -27.40 -3.58 1.99
C LEU A 103 -28.84 -3.22 1.65
N PRO A 104 -29.85 -3.71 2.39
CA PRO A 104 -31.23 -3.34 2.13
C PRO A 104 -31.48 -1.85 2.45
N LEU A 105 -32.38 -1.24 1.68
CA LEU A 105 -32.88 0.10 1.93
C LEU A 105 -33.92 0.05 3.05
N ILE A 106 -33.50 0.41 4.26
CA ILE A 106 -34.37 0.49 5.42
C ILE A 106 -34.78 1.94 5.65
N LYS A 107 -36.09 2.21 5.65
CA LYS A 107 -36.66 3.51 6.00
C LYS A 107 -37.27 3.47 7.40
N GLU A 108 -37.14 4.56 8.13
CA GLU A 108 -37.90 4.78 9.35
C GLU A 108 -39.18 5.53 9.01
N VAL A 109 -40.32 4.90 9.29
CA VAL A 109 -41.65 5.50 9.13
C VAL A 109 -42.38 5.52 10.46
N ALA A 110 -43.34 6.42 10.61
CA ALA A 110 -44.20 6.42 11.80
C ALA A 110 -45.05 5.14 11.82
N ASP A 111 -45.19 4.53 12.99
CA ASP A 111 -46.08 3.39 13.18
C ASP A 111 -47.54 3.84 13.03
N GLU A 112 -48.28 3.20 12.13
CA GLU A 112 -49.70 3.51 11.89
C GLU A 112 -50.54 3.29 13.15
N ALA A 113 -50.16 2.34 14.01
CA ALA A 113 -50.84 2.07 15.28
C ALA A 113 -50.41 3.02 16.41
N ASN A 114 -49.24 3.66 16.29
CA ASN A 114 -48.75 4.64 17.25
C ASN A 114 -47.82 5.67 16.58
N PRO A 115 -48.34 6.83 16.14
CA PRO A 115 -47.56 7.83 15.39
C PRO A 115 -46.35 8.42 16.13
N THR A 116 -46.24 8.22 17.45
CA THR A 116 -45.07 8.65 18.25
C THR A 116 -43.89 7.68 18.17
N LYS A 117 -44.09 6.47 17.64
CA LYS A 117 -43.05 5.46 17.44
C LYS A 117 -42.64 5.40 15.98
N LYS A 118 -41.34 5.19 15.75
CA LYS A 118 -40.79 4.89 14.43
C LYS A 118 -40.57 3.39 14.30
N ILE A 119 -40.98 2.82 13.17
CA ILE A 119 -40.70 1.43 12.78
C ILE A 119 -39.77 1.41 11.57
N LYS A 120 -38.95 0.36 11.48
CA LYS A 120 -38.07 0.12 10.34
C LYS A 120 -38.81 -0.71 9.31
N VAL A 121 -39.02 -0.13 8.13
CA VAL A 121 -39.64 -0.81 6.99
C VAL A 121 -38.58 -1.02 5.92
N ASN A 122 -38.55 -2.23 5.36
CA ASN A 122 -37.71 -2.54 4.22
C ASN A 122 -38.38 -2.02 2.95
N ASP A 123 -37.78 -1.00 2.34
CA ASP A 123 -38.23 -0.37 1.09
C ASP A 123 -37.34 -0.77 -0.09
N SER A 124 -36.60 -1.88 0.05
CA SER A 124 -35.75 -2.41 -1.01
C SER A 124 -36.60 -2.91 -2.17
N LYS A 125 -36.31 -2.44 -3.38
CA LYS A 125 -36.92 -2.95 -4.62
C LYS A 125 -36.26 -4.24 -5.11
N VAL A 126 -35.08 -4.55 -4.59
CA VAL A 126 -34.27 -5.70 -4.98
C VAL A 126 -34.05 -6.58 -3.77
N SER A 127 -34.32 -7.87 -3.89
CA SER A 127 -34.04 -8.86 -2.85
C SER A 127 -32.56 -9.29 -2.87
N PHE A 128 -32.10 -9.93 -1.79
CA PHE A 128 -30.76 -10.51 -1.74
C PHE A 128 -30.50 -11.51 -2.88
N ASP A 129 -31.49 -12.33 -3.23
CA ASP A 129 -31.34 -13.35 -4.27
C ASP A 129 -31.25 -12.72 -5.68
N GLU A 130 -32.04 -11.68 -5.95
CA GLU A 130 -31.96 -10.92 -7.20
C GLU A 130 -30.64 -10.17 -7.31
N TRP A 131 -30.21 -9.54 -6.22
CA TRP A 131 -28.89 -8.90 -6.12
C TRP A 131 -27.78 -9.89 -6.44
N LYS A 132 -27.76 -11.04 -5.75
CA LYS A 132 -26.76 -12.11 -5.93
C LYS A 132 -26.74 -12.65 -7.36
N LYS A 133 -27.91 -12.88 -7.97
CA LYS A 133 -28.03 -13.35 -9.34
C LYS A 133 -27.47 -12.33 -10.33
N THR A 134 -27.70 -11.04 -10.08
CA THR A 134 -27.26 -9.97 -10.96
C THR A 134 -25.76 -9.81 -10.93
N ILE A 135 -25.15 -9.70 -9.74
CA ILE A 135 -23.72 -9.45 -9.60
C ILE A 135 -22.85 -10.64 -10.03
N THR A 136 -23.35 -11.87 -9.92
CA THR A 136 -22.61 -13.09 -10.33
C THR A 136 -22.90 -13.53 -11.75
N ASN A 137 -23.71 -12.78 -12.50
CA ASN A 137 -24.09 -13.14 -13.86
C ASN A 137 -22.84 -13.21 -14.75
N TYR A 138 -22.58 -14.41 -15.28
CA TYR A 138 -21.42 -14.72 -16.11
C TYR A 138 -21.39 -13.99 -17.46
N ASN A 139 -22.51 -13.44 -17.91
CA ASN A 139 -22.57 -12.67 -19.15
C ASN A 139 -22.28 -11.18 -18.95
N SER A 140 -22.14 -10.74 -17.70
CA SER A 140 -21.85 -9.36 -17.35
C SER A 140 -20.35 -9.09 -17.28
N ASN A 141 -19.93 -7.89 -17.68
CA ASN A 141 -18.54 -7.43 -17.57
C ASN A 141 -18.33 -6.59 -16.30
N TYR A 142 -18.90 -7.04 -15.18
CA TYR A 142 -18.78 -6.29 -13.93
C TYR A 142 -17.39 -6.42 -13.34
N SER A 143 -16.82 -5.29 -12.95
CA SER A 143 -15.48 -5.25 -12.39
C SER A 143 -15.31 -4.16 -11.34
N LEU A 144 -14.35 -4.41 -10.47
CA LEU A 144 -13.85 -3.43 -9.51
C LEU A 144 -12.38 -3.18 -9.83
N THR A 145 -12.02 -1.94 -10.10
CA THR A 145 -10.63 -1.53 -10.31
C THR A 145 -10.10 -0.88 -9.05
N LEU A 146 -9.12 -1.53 -8.42
CA LEU A 146 -8.36 -0.96 -7.32
C LEU A 146 -7.34 0.04 -7.87
N VAL A 147 -7.21 1.19 -7.24
CA VAL A 147 -6.32 2.27 -7.66
C VAL A 147 -5.43 2.67 -6.49
N PHE A 148 -4.15 2.37 -6.60
CA PHE A 148 -3.16 2.69 -5.58
C PHE A 148 -2.44 3.99 -5.95
N ARG A 149 -2.40 4.94 -5.02
CA ARG A 149 -1.86 6.27 -5.24
C ARG A 149 -0.75 6.64 -4.26
N ASP A 150 0.10 7.56 -4.68
CA ASP A 150 1.08 8.22 -3.83
C ASP A 150 0.48 9.42 -3.06
N ASN A 151 1.34 10.16 -2.34
CA ASN A 151 0.91 11.23 -1.42
C ASN A 151 0.38 12.43 -2.20
N ASP A 152 0.87 12.59 -3.44
CA ASP A 152 0.51 13.67 -4.34
C ASP A 152 -0.71 13.28 -5.20
N ASN A 153 -1.37 12.16 -4.87
CA ASN A 153 -2.52 11.57 -5.55
C ASN A 153 -2.27 11.10 -6.99
N PHE A 154 -1.01 10.90 -7.39
CA PHE A 154 -0.71 10.24 -8.66
C PHE A 154 -1.02 8.75 -8.57
N THR A 155 -1.56 8.20 -9.66
CA THR A 155 -1.84 6.77 -9.74
C THR A 155 -0.55 6.02 -10.03
N LEU A 156 -0.20 5.10 -9.13
CA LEU A 156 1.01 4.31 -9.21
C LEU A 156 0.76 2.95 -9.89
N VAL A 157 -0.29 2.26 -9.46
CA VAL A 157 -0.66 0.95 -10.00
C VAL A 157 -2.16 0.73 -9.85
N THR A 158 -2.74 -0.05 -10.76
CA THR A 158 -4.14 -0.45 -10.72
C THR A 158 -4.28 -1.97 -10.77
N LYS A 159 -5.36 -2.48 -10.19
CA LYS A 159 -5.73 -3.90 -10.28
C LYS A 159 -7.20 -4.04 -10.55
N GLU A 160 -7.54 -4.52 -11.74
CA GLU A 160 -8.90 -4.92 -12.06
C GLU A 160 -9.20 -6.32 -11.50
N ILE A 161 -10.33 -6.42 -10.82
CA ILE A 161 -10.94 -7.63 -10.29
C ILE A 161 -12.25 -7.81 -11.05
N ASN A 162 -12.29 -8.82 -11.92
CA ASN A 162 -13.52 -9.20 -12.60
C ASN A 162 -14.39 -9.99 -11.63
N LEU A 163 -15.67 -9.61 -11.50
CA LEU A 163 -16.60 -10.26 -10.58
C LEU A 163 -17.16 -11.58 -11.14
N LYS A 164 -16.94 -11.86 -12.43
CA LYS A 164 -17.23 -13.13 -13.08
C LYS A 164 -16.32 -14.24 -12.53
N ASN A 165 -16.92 -15.39 -12.21
CA ASN A 165 -16.22 -16.61 -11.76
C ASN A 165 -15.49 -16.53 -10.41
N ILE A 166 -15.78 -15.53 -9.57
CA ILE A 166 -15.25 -15.54 -8.21
C ILE A 166 -15.88 -16.72 -7.45
N SER A 167 -15.07 -17.61 -6.89
CA SER A 167 -15.55 -18.64 -5.96
C SER A 167 -15.90 -17.96 -4.63
N VAL A 168 -17.17 -17.98 -4.26
CA VAL A 168 -17.70 -17.14 -3.19
C VAL A 168 -18.21 -17.96 -2.00
N ASN A 169 -17.90 -17.51 -0.79
CA ASN A 169 -18.58 -17.95 0.42
C ASN A 169 -19.78 -17.03 0.70
N PHE A 170 -21.00 -17.50 0.43
CA PHE A 170 -22.23 -16.73 0.59
C PHE A 170 -22.89 -17.01 1.94
N ASN A 171 -22.43 -16.35 3.00
CA ASN A 171 -23.25 -16.22 4.21
C ASN A 171 -24.04 -14.90 4.20
N ASN A 172 -23.41 -13.77 3.83
CA ASN A 172 -24.04 -12.43 3.77
C ASN A 172 -23.63 -11.57 2.54
N GLY A 173 -22.85 -12.10 1.59
CA GLY A 173 -22.30 -11.31 0.49
C GLY A 173 -21.29 -12.08 -0.37
N ILE A 174 -20.48 -11.34 -1.13
CA ILE A 174 -19.32 -11.85 -1.87
C ILE A 174 -18.06 -11.54 -1.10
N SER A 175 -17.20 -12.53 -0.85
CA SER A 175 -15.85 -12.33 -0.34
C SER A 175 -14.84 -12.91 -1.32
N TYR A 176 -13.82 -12.12 -1.65
CA TYR A 176 -12.73 -12.50 -2.54
C TYR A 176 -11.39 -12.07 -1.96
N GLU A 177 -10.42 -12.96 -2.03
CA GLU A 177 -9.04 -12.70 -1.65
C GLU A 177 -8.12 -13.00 -2.82
N GLY A 178 -7.13 -12.14 -3.02
CA GLY A 178 -6.19 -12.28 -4.12
C GLY A 178 -4.89 -11.54 -3.87
N SER A 179 -3.97 -11.68 -4.82
CA SER A 179 -2.73 -10.89 -4.82
C SER A 179 -2.26 -10.60 -6.24
N PHE A 180 -1.41 -9.60 -6.39
CA PHE A 180 -0.71 -9.31 -7.64
C PHE A 180 0.69 -8.74 -7.36
N LEU A 181 1.58 -8.88 -8.33
CA LEU A 181 2.95 -8.40 -8.24
C LEU A 181 3.01 -6.88 -8.51
N VAL A 182 3.91 -6.20 -7.82
CA VAL A 182 4.20 -4.77 -7.98
C VAL A 182 5.71 -4.57 -7.83
N ASP A 183 6.26 -3.57 -8.52
CA ASP A 183 7.66 -3.20 -8.32
C ASP A 183 7.88 -2.69 -6.89
N ASN A 184 8.95 -3.15 -6.22
CA ASN A 184 9.27 -2.75 -4.85
C ASN A 184 9.42 -1.23 -4.70
N SER A 185 9.99 -0.53 -5.69
CA SER A 185 10.18 0.92 -5.67
C SER A 185 8.85 1.69 -5.76
N ILE A 186 7.81 1.06 -6.31
CA ILE A 186 6.45 1.60 -6.38
C ILE A 186 5.70 1.26 -5.10
N ALA A 187 5.81 0.02 -4.64
CA ALA A 187 5.11 -0.51 -3.47
C ALA A 187 5.33 0.35 -2.21
N THR A 188 6.56 0.84 -2.03
CA THR A 188 6.97 1.68 -0.91
C THR A 188 6.38 3.10 -0.93
N LYS A 189 5.90 3.56 -2.09
CA LYS A 189 5.36 4.91 -2.31
C LYS A 189 3.84 4.98 -2.18
N ILE A 190 3.16 3.83 -2.32
CA ILE A 190 1.71 3.73 -2.15
C ILE A 190 1.35 4.20 -0.75
N ASN A 191 0.31 5.00 -0.59
CA ASN A 191 -0.25 5.35 0.73
C ASN A 191 -1.77 5.53 0.71
N ASN A 192 -2.36 5.64 -0.47
CA ASN A 192 -3.78 5.84 -0.64
C ASN A 192 -4.34 4.75 -1.56
N LEU A 193 -5.55 4.32 -1.25
CA LEU A 193 -6.30 3.33 -1.98
C LEU A 193 -7.64 3.94 -2.37
N ASN A 194 -7.96 3.88 -3.66
CA ASN A 194 -9.25 4.22 -4.22
C ASN A 194 -9.77 3.05 -5.05
N TYR A 195 -11.01 3.16 -5.53
CA TYR A 195 -11.59 2.20 -6.43
C TYR A 195 -12.48 2.88 -7.47
N TYR A 196 -12.56 2.26 -8.64
CA TYR A 196 -13.62 2.49 -9.62
C TYR A 196 -14.40 1.20 -9.80
N TYR A 197 -15.65 1.30 -10.21
CA TYR A 197 -16.51 0.15 -10.39
C TYR A 197 -17.28 0.24 -11.70
N VAL A 198 -17.54 -0.92 -12.29
CA VAL A 198 -18.53 -1.13 -13.35
C VAL A 198 -19.49 -2.17 -12.80
N LEU A 199 -20.65 -1.74 -12.30
CA LEU A 199 -21.60 -2.57 -11.58
C LEU A 199 -23.01 -2.41 -12.17
N PRO A 200 -23.91 -3.37 -11.92
CA PRO A 200 -25.31 -3.25 -12.34
C PRO A 200 -25.99 -2.06 -11.66
N ASN A 201 -26.87 -1.39 -12.41
CA ASN A 201 -27.86 -0.50 -11.82
C ASN A 201 -29.08 -1.34 -11.39
N PHE A 202 -29.63 -1.02 -10.22
CA PHE A 202 -30.73 -1.75 -9.58
C PHE A 202 -32.04 -0.94 -9.51
#